data_AF-A0A8D2KAK5-F1
#
_entry.id   AF-A0A8D2KAK5-F1
#
_cell.length_a   1.000
_cell.length_b   1.000
_cell.length_c   1.000
_cell.angle_alpha   90.00
_cell.angle_beta   90.00
_cell.angle_gamma   90.00
#
_symmetry.space_group_name_H-M   'P 1'
#
loop_
_entity.id
_entity.type
_entity.pdbx_description
1 polymer ?
#
loop_
_entity_poly.entity_id
_entity_poly.type
_entity_poly.pdbx_seq_one_letter_code
_entity_poly.pdbx_strand_id
1 'polypeptide(L)'
;MSDANKAAIAAEKEALNLKLSPIVHLPENIGVDTPTQSKLLKYRRSKEQQQKINQLVIDGAKRNLDRTLDKRTPLLPPPDYPQTMTSEIKKKGFNYIYMKQCVESSPIVPIQQEWLDHMLRLIPESLKEGKEREELLESLINEVSSDFENSMKRYLVQSVLVKPPVKWLEDEGGPLPESPVGLDYSNPWRSSYVQARNQIFSNLHIVHPTMKMLLDLGYTTFADTVLLDFTGIRAKGPIDCESLKTDLSIQTRKAEEKIMNTWYPKVINLFTKKEALEGVKPEKLDAFYSCVSTLMSNQLKDLLRRTVEGFVKLFDPKDQERLPIFKIELTFDDDKMEFYPTFQDLEDNILSLVERIAEALQNVQTVPSWLSGTSTPVNLDTELPEHVLHWAVDTLKAAIHRNLEGARKHYETYVEKYNWLLDETAVENIETFQTEDHAFDEYTEELDCCVVWEVYV
;
A
#
# COMPACT_ATOMS: atom_id res chain seq x y z
N MET A 1 34.44 25.16 54.22
CA MET A 1 35.44 24.10 53.95
C MET A 1 35.85 24.08 52.47
N SER A 2 36.39 25.17 51.90
CA SER A 2 36.69 25.25 50.45
C SER A 2 38.14 25.65 50.10
N ASP A 3 39.00 26.00 51.07
CA ASP A 3 40.31 26.57 50.76
C ASP A 3 41.50 25.59 50.80
N ALA A 4 41.36 24.43 51.43
CA ALA A 4 42.47 23.46 51.54
C ALA A 4 42.81 22.78 50.20
N ASN A 5 41.82 22.51 49.34
CA ASN A 5 42.04 21.85 48.05
C ASN A 5 42.68 22.77 47.00
N LYS A 6 42.47 24.09 47.08
CA LYS A 6 43.09 25.05 46.15
C LYS A 6 44.59 25.19 46.41
N ALA A 7 45.00 25.16 47.68
CA ALA A 7 46.41 25.21 48.06
C ALA A 7 47.17 23.93 47.65
N ALA A 8 46.53 22.77 47.76
CA ALA A 8 47.12 21.50 47.34
C ALA A 8 47.35 21.43 45.82
N ILE A 9 46.38 21.89 45.02
CA ILE A 9 46.50 21.93 43.56
C ILE A 9 47.56 22.94 43.10
N ALA A 10 47.72 24.07 43.81
CA ALA A 10 48.76 25.05 43.51
C ALA A 10 50.17 24.49 43.80
N ALA A 11 50.34 23.80 44.94
CA ALA A 11 51.61 23.18 45.31
C ALA A 11 52.00 22.03 44.37
N GLU A 12 51.03 21.25 43.87
CA GLU A 12 51.27 20.18 42.90
C GLU A 12 51.65 20.73 41.51
N LYS A 13 51.08 21.88 41.11
CA LYS A 13 51.47 22.61 39.90
C LYS A 13 52.88 23.19 39.98
N GLU A 14 53.30 23.64 41.16
CA GLU A 14 54.64 24.18 41.40
C GLU A 14 55.70 23.07 41.46
N ALA A 15 55.35 21.90 42.00
CA ALA A 15 56.19 20.71 41.99
C ALA A 15 56.42 20.11 40.58
N LEU A 16 55.43 20.23 39.68
CA LEU A 16 55.55 19.80 38.27
C LEU A 16 56.37 20.76 37.39
N ASN A 17 56.57 22.01 37.82
CA ASN A 17 57.31 23.02 37.07
C ASN A 17 58.84 22.99 37.26
N LEU A 18 59.36 22.10 38.12
CA LEU A 18 60.79 21.96 38.38
C LEU A 18 61.32 20.61 37.89
N LYS A 19 61.29 20.38 36.57
CA LYS A 19 62.23 19.52 35.79
C LYS A 19 61.80 19.39 34.33
N LEU A 20 61.74 20.51 33.62
CA LEU A 20 61.84 20.48 32.16
C LEU A 20 63.03 21.34 31.75
N SER A 21 63.95 20.74 31.01
CA SER A 21 65.07 21.43 30.38
C SER A 21 64.55 22.64 29.57
N PRO A 22 65.32 23.74 29.47
CA PRO A 22 64.89 24.86 28.64
C PRO A 22 64.64 24.35 27.22
N ILE A 23 63.46 24.65 26.66
CA ILE A 23 63.25 24.49 25.22
C ILE A 23 64.23 25.45 24.55
N VAL A 24 65.24 24.88 23.89
CA VAL A 24 66.15 25.64 23.03
C VAL A 24 65.31 26.18 21.88
N HIS A 25 64.97 27.46 21.93
CA HIS A 25 64.45 28.16 20.76
C HIS A 25 65.54 28.13 19.68
N LEU A 26 65.26 27.46 18.56
CA LEU A 26 66.10 27.58 17.38
C LEU A 26 66.10 29.04 16.90
N PRO A 27 67.22 29.56 16.39
CA PRO A 27 67.28 30.92 15.85
C PRO A 27 66.26 31.10 14.73
N GLU A 28 65.52 32.22 14.73
CA GLU A 28 64.47 32.60 13.77
C GLU A 28 64.97 32.86 12.32
N ASN A 29 66.14 32.34 11.93
CA ASN A 29 66.72 32.49 10.59
C ASN A 29 67.10 31.15 9.94
N ILE A 30 66.22 30.15 10.00
CA ILE A 30 66.28 28.97 9.13
C ILE A 30 65.06 29.01 8.20
N GLY A 31 65.04 30.01 7.33
CA GLY A 31 63.92 30.27 6.42
C GLY A 31 64.34 30.46 4.96
N VAL A 32 65.57 30.06 4.61
CA VAL A 32 65.97 29.97 3.20
C VAL A 32 66.48 28.55 2.97
N ASP A 33 65.53 27.65 2.68
CA ASP A 33 65.85 26.31 2.21
C ASP A 33 66.79 26.45 1.01
N THR A 34 68.01 25.93 1.13
CA THR A 34 68.86 25.82 -0.06
C THR A 34 68.16 24.92 -1.11
N PRO A 35 68.32 25.18 -2.42
CA PRO A 35 67.62 24.42 -3.47
C PRO A 35 67.79 22.90 -3.32
N THR A 36 68.93 22.47 -2.79
CA THR A 36 69.30 21.08 -2.49
C THR A 36 68.49 20.49 -1.32
N GLN A 37 68.24 21.25 -0.24
CA GLN A 37 67.41 20.81 0.89
C GLN A 37 65.93 20.72 0.52
N SER A 38 65.43 21.68 -0.27
CA SER A 38 64.05 21.64 -0.77
C SER A 38 63.78 20.45 -1.69
N LYS A 39 64.79 20.01 -2.47
CA LYS A 39 64.73 18.79 -3.29
C LYS A 39 64.61 17.53 -2.43
N LEU A 40 65.35 17.43 -1.33
CA LEU A 40 65.29 16.27 -0.43
C LEU A 40 63.98 16.21 0.35
N LEU A 41 63.44 17.35 0.80
CA LEU A 41 62.15 17.43 1.50
C LEU A 41 60.95 17.10 0.58
N LYS A 42 61.05 17.44 -0.70
CA LYS A 42 60.01 17.16 -1.72
C LYS A 42 60.19 15.82 -2.42
N TYR A 43 61.33 15.15 -2.24
CA TYR A 43 61.60 13.85 -2.83
C TYR A 43 60.78 12.77 -2.14
N ARG A 44 59.87 12.14 -2.90
CA ARG A 44 59.14 10.95 -2.46
C ARG A 44 59.46 9.82 -3.43
N ARG A 45 60.15 8.79 -2.94
CA ARG A 45 60.52 7.60 -3.72
C ARG A 45 59.31 6.96 -4.43
N SER A 46 58.15 6.93 -3.78
CA SER A 46 56.90 6.41 -4.36
C SER A 46 56.44 7.23 -5.59
N LYS A 47 56.61 8.56 -5.56
CA LYS A 47 56.24 9.44 -6.65
C LYS A 47 57.15 9.26 -7.86
N GLU A 48 58.45 9.07 -7.65
CA GLU A 48 59.38 8.75 -8.74
C GLU A 48 59.15 7.36 -9.33
N GLN A 49 58.86 6.37 -8.49
CA GLN A 49 58.50 5.03 -8.96
C GLN A 49 57.21 5.06 -9.78
N GLN A 50 56.19 5.80 -9.33
CA GLN A 50 54.96 6.00 -10.09
C GLN A 50 55.23 6.72 -11.43
N GLN A 51 56.08 7.74 -11.46
CA GLN A 51 56.47 8.41 -12.70
C GLN A 51 57.20 7.46 -13.66
N LYS A 52 58.14 6.64 -13.18
CA LYS A 52 58.81 5.64 -14.01
C LYS A 52 57.84 4.58 -14.56
N ILE A 53 56.89 4.12 -13.75
CA ILE A 53 55.85 3.18 -14.19
C ILE A 53 54.96 3.84 -15.25
N ASN A 54 54.49 5.06 -15.01
CA ASN A 54 53.68 5.81 -15.97
C ASN A 54 54.44 6.01 -17.30
N GLN A 55 55.74 6.31 -17.24
CA GLN A 55 56.59 6.43 -18.42
C GLN A 55 56.68 5.11 -19.20
N LEU A 56 56.89 3.99 -18.51
CA LEU A 56 56.93 2.65 -19.12
C LEU A 56 55.59 2.27 -19.76
N VAL A 57 54.47 2.62 -19.13
CA VAL A 57 53.12 2.42 -19.68
C VAL A 57 52.93 3.26 -20.94
N ILE A 58 53.33 4.53 -20.93
CA ILE A 58 53.25 5.42 -22.10
C ILE A 58 54.13 4.90 -23.24
N ASP A 59 55.37 4.48 -22.96
CA ASP A 59 56.27 3.95 -23.97
C ASP A 59 55.81 2.60 -24.52
N GLY A 60 55.16 1.78 -23.68
CA GLY A 60 54.48 0.56 -24.07
C GLY A 60 53.28 0.84 -24.98
N ALA A 61 52.47 1.86 -24.63
CA ALA A 61 51.34 2.30 -25.44
C ALA A 61 51.77 2.86 -26.80
N LYS A 62 52.84 3.67 -26.85
CA LYS A 62 53.43 4.16 -28.11
C LYS A 62 53.94 3.02 -28.98
N ARG A 63 54.70 2.08 -28.42
CA ARG A 63 55.17 0.90 -29.16
C ARG A 63 54.03 0.01 -29.67
N ASN A 64 52.94 -0.10 -28.92
CA ASN A 64 51.75 -0.82 -29.38
C ASN A 64 51.04 -0.05 -30.50
N LEU A 65 50.88 1.26 -30.37
CA LEU A 65 50.33 2.14 -31.40
C LEU A 65 51.13 2.03 -32.70
N ASP A 66 52.45 2.15 -32.65
CA ASP A 66 53.33 2.03 -33.80
C ASP A 66 53.21 0.65 -34.45
N ARG A 67 53.18 -0.43 -33.64
CA ARG A 67 52.92 -1.80 -34.14
C ARG A 67 51.52 -1.98 -34.73
N THR A 68 50.52 -1.22 -34.30
CA THR A 68 49.17 -1.27 -34.89
C THR A 68 49.07 -0.44 -36.16
N LEU A 69 49.83 0.66 -36.25
CA LEU A 69 49.94 1.48 -37.44
C LEU A 69 50.74 0.78 -38.55
N ASP A 70 51.83 0.09 -38.22
CA ASP A 70 52.63 -0.69 -39.18
C ASP A 70 51.92 -1.96 -39.68
N LYS A 71 50.96 -2.49 -38.90
CA LYS A 71 50.14 -3.64 -39.26
C LYS A 71 48.78 -3.27 -39.86
N ARG A 72 48.51 -1.98 -40.12
CA ARG A 72 47.27 -1.57 -40.79
C ARG A 72 47.30 -2.06 -42.23
N THR A 73 46.59 -3.16 -42.48
CA THR A 73 45.91 -3.43 -43.75
C THR A 73 45.25 -2.12 -44.24
N PRO A 74 45.25 -1.82 -45.55
CA PRO A 74 44.60 -0.62 -46.07
C PRO A 74 43.22 -0.46 -45.43
N LEU A 75 42.93 0.75 -44.93
CA LEU A 75 41.61 1.09 -44.40
C LEU A 75 40.56 0.56 -45.39
N LEU A 76 39.77 -0.43 -44.95
CA LEU A 76 38.53 -0.74 -45.65
C LEU A 76 37.78 0.60 -45.80
N PRO A 77 37.30 0.93 -47.00
CA PRO A 77 36.51 2.14 -47.17
C PRO A 77 35.39 2.12 -46.13
N PRO A 78 35.07 3.27 -45.50
CA PRO A 78 33.94 3.35 -44.58
C PRO A 78 32.72 2.72 -45.27
N PRO A 79 31.90 1.93 -44.56
CA PRO A 79 30.75 1.29 -45.19
C PRO A 79 29.93 2.36 -45.90
N ASP A 80 29.74 2.19 -47.21
CA ASP A 80 29.06 3.18 -48.04
C ASP A 80 27.56 3.05 -47.77
N TYR A 81 27.10 3.77 -46.74
CA TYR A 81 25.69 3.85 -46.43
C TYR A 81 25.00 4.77 -47.45
N PRO A 82 23.82 4.39 -47.98
CA PRO A 82 23.12 5.19 -48.98
C PRO A 82 22.93 6.63 -48.48
N GLN A 83 23.33 7.61 -49.31
CA GLN A 83 23.39 9.03 -48.98
C GLN A 83 22.03 9.68 -48.63
N THR A 84 20.94 8.92 -48.67
CA THR A 84 19.58 9.47 -48.58
C THR A 84 19.00 9.63 -47.19
N MET A 85 19.44 8.97 -46.11
CA MET A 85 18.74 9.11 -44.82
C MET A 85 19.60 8.74 -43.60
N THR A 86 20.44 9.65 -43.09
CA THR A 86 20.80 9.69 -41.66
C THR A 86 21.56 10.97 -41.32
N SER A 87 20.90 11.90 -40.60
CA SER A 87 21.54 13.11 -40.02
C SER A 87 22.80 12.75 -39.24
N GLU A 88 23.81 13.64 -39.18
CA GLU A 88 25.03 13.40 -38.38
C GLU A 88 24.76 12.99 -36.93
N ILE A 89 23.68 13.50 -36.33
CA ILE A 89 23.21 13.17 -34.99
C ILE A 89 22.86 11.67 -34.87
N LYS A 90 22.21 11.10 -35.89
CA LYS A 90 21.91 9.66 -35.95
C LYS A 90 23.19 8.83 -36.12
N LYS A 91 24.15 9.28 -36.94
CA LYS A 91 25.46 8.60 -37.09
C LYS A 91 26.22 8.55 -35.75
N LYS A 92 26.23 9.65 -34.99
CA LYS A 92 26.81 9.71 -33.64
C LYS A 92 26.10 8.76 -32.68
N GLY A 93 24.77 8.66 -32.76
CA GLY A 93 23.99 7.70 -31.95
C GLY A 93 24.34 6.24 -32.25
N PHE A 94 24.40 5.85 -33.53
CA PHE A 94 24.79 4.49 -33.92
C PHE A 94 26.23 4.14 -33.53
N ASN A 95 27.16 5.08 -33.67
CA ASN A 95 28.54 4.88 -33.21
C ASN A 95 28.61 4.71 -31.69
N TYR A 96 27.86 5.51 -30.92
CA TYR A 96 27.78 5.33 -29.47
C TYR A 96 27.23 3.95 -29.08
N ILE A 97 26.20 3.44 -29.76
CA ILE A 97 25.67 2.08 -29.50
C ILE A 97 26.75 1.02 -29.75
N TYR A 98 27.44 1.11 -30.87
CA TYR A 98 28.52 0.18 -31.21
C TYR A 98 29.65 0.21 -30.18
N MET A 99 30.08 1.42 -29.79
CA MET A 99 31.12 1.60 -28.76
C MET A 99 30.65 1.12 -27.38
N LYS A 100 29.37 1.34 -27.03
CA LYS A 100 28.75 0.84 -25.80
C LYS A 100 28.82 -0.68 -25.75
N GLN A 101 28.43 -1.38 -26.83
CA GLN A 101 28.54 -2.84 -26.92
C GLN A 101 29.98 -3.33 -26.75
N CYS A 102 30.96 -2.62 -27.32
CA CYS A 102 32.37 -2.95 -27.16
C CYS A 102 32.82 -2.81 -25.69
N VAL A 103 32.41 -1.75 -24.99
CA VAL A 103 32.72 -1.56 -23.57
C VAL A 103 32.02 -2.59 -22.69
N GLU A 104 30.76 -2.90 -22.95
CA GLU A 104 29.99 -3.93 -22.22
C GLU A 104 30.55 -5.35 -22.40
N SER A 105 31.19 -5.62 -23.54
CA SER A 105 31.88 -6.89 -23.82
C SER A 105 33.25 -7.02 -23.14
N SER A 106 33.74 -5.96 -22.50
CA SER A 106 35.02 -6.00 -21.78
C SER A 106 34.91 -6.87 -20.53
N PRO A 107 35.96 -7.65 -20.20
CA PRO A 107 35.95 -8.50 -19.02
C PRO A 107 35.84 -7.65 -17.76
N ILE A 108 34.82 -7.93 -16.95
CA ILE A 108 34.59 -7.29 -15.65
C ILE A 108 35.00 -8.27 -14.56
N VAL A 109 35.57 -7.72 -13.49
CA VAL A 109 35.88 -8.51 -12.30
C VAL A 109 34.55 -8.91 -11.66
N PRO A 110 34.22 -10.21 -11.56
CA PRO A 110 33.00 -10.66 -10.92
C PRO A 110 33.00 -10.30 -9.43
N ILE A 111 31.84 -10.40 -8.79
CA ILE A 111 31.73 -10.17 -7.35
C ILE A 111 32.68 -11.10 -6.58
N GLN A 112 33.35 -10.55 -5.57
CA GLN A 112 34.30 -11.33 -4.77
C GLN A 112 33.56 -12.32 -3.87
N GLN A 113 34.02 -13.58 -3.82
CA GLN A 113 33.40 -14.61 -3.00
C GLN A 113 33.34 -14.22 -1.51
N GLU A 114 34.35 -13.51 -1.02
CA GLU A 114 34.41 -13.00 0.35
C GLU A 114 33.21 -12.09 0.70
N TRP A 115 32.70 -11.34 -0.28
CA TRP A 115 31.54 -10.46 -0.07
C TRP A 115 30.25 -11.26 -0.01
N LEU A 116 30.11 -12.26 -0.87
CA LEU A 116 28.99 -13.21 -0.83
C LEU A 116 28.98 -13.97 0.49
N ASP A 117 30.13 -14.47 0.94
CA ASP A 117 30.27 -15.17 2.22
C ASP A 117 29.88 -14.26 3.40
N HIS A 118 30.25 -12.99 3.34
CA HIS A 118 29.87 -12.03 4.38
C HIS A 118 28.37 -11.73 4.36
N MET A 119 27.75 -11.58 3.19
CA MET A 119 26.29 -11.45 3.05
C MET A 119 25.57 -12.67 3.62
N LEU A 120 26.05 -13.89 3.29
CA LEU A 120 25.50 -15.14 3.79
C LEU A 120 25.61 -15.26 5.31
N ARG A 121 26.69 -14.77 5.93
CA ARG A 121 26.84 -14.76 7.39
C ARG A 121 25.83 -13.89 8.12
N LEU A 122 25.27 -12.86 7.46
CA LEU A 122 24.24 -12.01 8.05
C LEU A 122 22.86 -12.69 8.08
N ILE A 123 22.70 -13.78 7.33
CA ILE A 123 21.44 -14.54 7.24
C ILE A 123 21.45 -15.64 8.32
N PRO A 124 20.41 -15.73 9.17
CA PRO A 124 20.24 -16.83 10.13
C PRO A 124 20.19 -18.22 9.47
N GLU A 125 20.77 -19.24 10.10
CA GLU A 125 20.83 -20.59 9.51
C GLU A 125 19.47 -21.26 9.31
N SER A 126 18.50 -20.94 10.17
CA SER A 126 17.12 -21.41 10.02
C SER A 126 16.46 -20.97 8.70
N LEU A 127 17.01 -19.97 8.00
CA LEU A 127 16.54 -19.49 6.71
C LEU A 127 17.37 -20.02 5.53
N LYS A 128 18.51 -20.66 5.78
CA LYS A 128 19.36 -21.28 4.74
C LYS A 128 19.06 -22.76 4.55
N GLU A 129 18.59 -23.42 5.60
CA GLU A 129 18.33 -24.86 5.58
C GLU A 129 17.01 -25.20 4.87
N GLY A 130 17.06 -26.16 3.95
CA GLY A 130 15.90 -26.74 3.28
C GLY A 130 15.99 -26.63 1.76
N LYS A 131 15.60 -27.69 1.05
CA LYS A 131 15.83 -27.83 -0.41
C LYS A 131 15.28 -26.66 -1.24
N GLU A 132 14.06 -26.20 -0.99
CA GLU A 132 13.46 -25.05 -1.69
C GLU A 132 14.13 -23.71 -1.30
N ARG A 133 14.67 -23.60 -0.09
CA ARG A 133 15.33 -22.39 0.40
C ARG A 133 16.76 -22.28 -0.10
N GLU A 134 17.44 -23.40 -0.26
CA GLU A 134 18.76 -23.49 -0.90
C GLU A 134 18.66 -23.09 -2.38
N GLU A 135 17.66 -23.58 -3.11
CA GLU A 135 17.38 -23.18 -4.50
C GLU A 135 17.07 -21.68 -4.61
N LEU A 136 16.25 -21.14 -3.70
CA LEU A 136 15.97 -19.70 -3.63
C LEU A 136 17.23 -18.88 -3.31
N LEU A 137 18.05 -19.36 -2.38
CA LEU A 137 19.30 -18.69 -1.99
C LEU A 137 20.29 -18.63 -3.14
N GLU A 138 20.43 -19.72 -3.90
CA GLU A 138 21.26 -19.76 -5.10
C GLU A 138 20.72 -18.80 -6.17
N SER A 139 19.39 -18.77 -6.38
CA SER A 139 18.75 -17.79 -7.27
C SER A 139 19.05 -16.35 -6.85
N LEU A 140 18.96 -16.03 -5.56
CA LEU A 140 19.22 -14.69 -5.03
C LEU A 140 20.71 -14.30 -5.16
N ILE A 141 21.64 -15.23 -4.92
CA ILE A 141 23.08 -14.99 -5.13
C ILE A 141 23.35 -14.71 -6.61
N ASN A 142 22.71 -15.45 -7.51
CA ASN A 142 22.83 -15.24 -8.95
C ASN A 142 22.25 -13.88 -9.37
N GLU A 143 21.11 -13.48 -8.81
CA GLU A 143 20.51 -12.16 -9.02
C GLU A 143 21.46 -11.05 -8.58
N VAL A 144 21.99 -11.12 -7.34
CA VAL A 144 22.95 -10.13 -6.81
C VAL A 144 24.21 -10.06 -7.66
N SER A 145 24.72 -11.21 -8.11
CA SER A 145 25.92 -11.28 -8.97
C SER A 145 25.67 -10.66 -10.34
N SER A 146 24.52 -10.96 -10.95
CA SER A 146 24.08 -10.37 -12.22
C SER A 146 23.90 -8.86 -12.10
N ASP A 147 23.28 -8.38 -11.02
CA ASP A 147 23.04 -6.97 -10.76
C ASP A 147 24.34 -6.20 -10.53
N PHE A 148 25.29 -6.81 -9.81
CA PHE A 148 26.63 -6.27 -9.64
C PHE A 148 27.34 -6.13 -10.99
N GLU A 149 27.34 -7.18 -11.82
CA GLU A 149 27.94 -7.15 -13.15
C GLU A 149 27.30 -6.07 -14.04
N ASN A 150 25.96 -6.01 -14.07
CA ASN A 150 25.22 -5.02 -14.85
C ASN A 150 25.52 -3.59 -14.37
N SER A 151 25.60 -3.38 -13.06
CA SER A 151 25.97 -2.09 -12.46
C SER A 151 27.40 -1.70 -12.82
N MET A 152 28.33 -2.65 -12.82
CA MET A 152 29.73 -2.40 -13.17
C MET A 152 29.91 -2.15 -14.67
N LYS A 153 29.19 -2.87 -15.54
CA LYS A 153 29.10 -2.59 -17.00
C LYS A 153 28.62 -1.17 -17.23
N ARG A 154 27.55 -0.77 -16.54
CA ARG A 154 27.00 0.58 -16.63
C ARG A 154 28.00 1.64 -16.19
N TYR A 155 28.67 1.42 -15.06
CA TYR A 155 29.72 2.31 -14.56
C TYR A 155 30.88 2.46 -15.56
N LEU A 156 31.34 1.36 -16.16
CA LEU A 156 32.38 1.37 -17.19
C LEU A 156 31.95 2.16 -18.43
N VAL A 157 30.73 1.95 -18.92
CA VAL A 157 30.19 2.69 -20.06
C VAL A 157 30.13 4.19 -19.76
N GLN A 158 29.60 4.58 -18.59
CA GLN A 158 29.47 6.00 -18.22
C GLN A 158 30.82 6.67 -17.90
N SER A 159 31.81 5.93 -17.42
CA SER A 159 33.16 6.47 -17.13
C SER A 159 34.05 6.59 -18.37
N VAL A 160 33.88 5.73 -19.37
CA VAL A 160 34.71 5.72 -20.59
C VAL A 160 34.05 6.47 -21.75
N LEU A 161 32.73 6.37 -21.91
CA LEU A 161 32.00 6.96 -23.04
C LEU A 161 31.16 8.16 -22.60
N VAL A 162 31.35 9.28 -23.28
CA VAL A 162 30.48 10.46 -23.12
C VAL A 162 29.24 10.28 -24.00
N LYS A 163 28.07 10.32 -23.37
CA LYS A 163 26.79 10.19 -24.06
C LYS A 163 26.54 11.39 -25.00
N PRO A 164 26.25 11.17 -26.30
CA PRO A 164 25.87 12.25 -27.19
C PRO A 164 24.44 12.74 -26.86
N PRO A 165 24.13 14.05 -27.06
CA PRO A 165 22.83 14.63 -26.69
C PRO A 165 21.73 14.24 -27.69
N VAL A 166 21.33 12.97 -27.66
CA VAL A 166 20.40 12.35 -28.61
C VAL A 166 19.17 11.84 -27.84
N LYS A 167 17.99 12.41 -28.11
CA LYS A 167 16.76 12.16 -27.31
C LYS A 167 16.27 10.70 -27.31
N TRP A 168 16.46 9.95 -28.39
CA TRP A 168 16.04 8.54 -28.49
C TRP A 168 17.02 7.57 -27.83
N LEU A 169 18.19 8.07 -27.41
CA LEU A 169 19.22 7.28 -26.76
C LEU A 169 18.92 7.37 -25.25
N GLU A 170 17.94 6.61 -24.78
CA GLU A 170 17.56 6.58 -23.37
C GLU A 170 18.69 5.95 -22.53
N ASP A 171 18.87 6.47 -21.32
CA ASP A 171 19.75 5.84 -20.33
C ASP A 171 18.88 4.88 -19.52
N GLU A 172 19.08 3.58 -19.69
CA GLU A 172 18.32 2.53 -18.99
C GLU A 172 18.51 2.59 -17.47
N GLY A 173 19.54 3.27 -16.98
CA GLY A 173 19.76 3.50 -15.56
C GLY A 173 20.15 4.95 -15.32
N GLY A 174 19.41 5.63 -14.45
CA GLY A 174 19.68 7.02 -14.05
C GLY A 174 21.10 7.27 -13.50
N PRO A 175 21.35 8.46 -12.92
CA PRO A 175 22.67 8.81 -12.40
C PRO A 175 23.22 7.72 -11.47
N LEU A 176 24.54 7.57 -11.44
CA LEU A 176 25.19 6.62 -10.53
C LEU A 176 24.69 6.88 -9.10
N PRO A 177 24.35 5.83 -8.32
CA PRO A 177 23.94 6.01 -6.95
C PRO A 177 25.07 6.68 -6.17
N GLU A 178 24.81 7.87 -5.64
CA GLU A 178 25.72 8.55 -4.74
C GLU A 178 25.69 7.86 -3.37
N SER A 179 26.84 7.78 -2.70
CA SER A 179 26.88 7.30 -1.32
C SER A 179 25.93 8.15 -0.48
N PRO A 180 25.06 7.55 0.36
CA PRO A 180 24.14 8.30 1.20
C PRO A 180 24.91 9.34 2.02
N VAL A 181 24.56 10.61 1.83
CA VAL A 181 25.10 11.71 2.63
C VAL A 181 24.59 11.54 4.06
N GLY A 182 25.49 11.51 5.05
CA GLY A 182 25.10 11.37 6.47
C GLY A 182 25.35 10.00 7.12
N LEU A 183 26.07 9.09 6.46
CA LEU A 183 26.59 7.83 7.06
C LEU A 183 27.72 8.06 8.10
N ASP A 184 27.82 9.26 8.66
CA ASP A 184 28.71 9.53 9.77
C ASP A 184 28.02 9.16 11.08
N TYR A 185 28.27 7.92 11.52
CA TYR A 185 27.77 7.36 12.77
C TYR A 185 28.41 7.96 14.04
N SER A 186 29.35 8.90 13.90
CA SER A 186 29.99 9.59 15.02
C SER A 186 29.19 10.80 15.56
N ASN A 187 28.03 11.08 14.94
CA ASN A 187 27.19 12.22 15.29
C ASN A 187 26.42 12.08 16.61
N PRO A 188 26.16 13.20 17.31
CA PRO A 188 25.52 13.24 18.64
C PRO A 188 24.05 12.76 18.67
N TRP A 189 23.39 12.58 17.53
CA TRP A 189 22.00 12.10 17.46
C TRP A 189 21.85 10.61 17.79
N ARG A 190 22.94 9.82 17.76
CA ARG A 190 22.88 8.37 18.01
C ARG A 190 22.29 8.06 19.39
N SER A 191 22.64 8.84 20.42
CA SER A 191 22.08 8.68 21.76
C SER A 191 20.57 8.93 21.77
N SER A 192 20.11 10.00 21.11
CA SER A 192 18.68 10.32 20.95
C SER A 192 17.93 9.23 20.18
N TYR A 193 18.52 8.70 19.11
CA TYR A 193 17.94 7.58 18.35
C TYR A 193 17.81 6.32 19.21
N VAL A 194 18.89 5.92 19.92
CA VAL A 194 18.84 4.74 20.79
C VAL A 194 17.82 4.93 21.92
N GLN A 195 17.74 6.14 22.49
CA GLN A 195 16.75 6.47 23.50
C GLN A 195 15.33 6.34 22.96
N ALA A 196 15.01 6.95 21.81
CA ALA A 196 13.71 6.86 21.18
C ALA A 196 13.36 5.42 20.80
N ARG A 197 14.31 4.67 20.22
CA ARG A 197 14.14 3.24 19.89
C ARG A 197 13.82 2.42 21.13
N ASN A 198 14.55 2.62 22.23
CA ASN A 198 14.31 1.90 23.48
C ASN A 198 12.96 2.28 24.11
N GLN A 199 12.56 3.56 24.03
CA GLN A 199 11.24 4.01 24.47
C GLN A 199 10.13 3.34 23.66
N ILE A 200 10.25 3.31 22.33
CA ILE A 200 9.29 2.63 21.45
C ILE A 200 9.27 1.14 21.79
N PHE A 201 10.41 0.47 21.87
CA PHE A 201 10.47 -0.96 22.18
C PHE A 201 9.85 -1.31 23.54
N SER A 202 9.98 -0.43 24.53
CA SER A 202 9.41 -0.65 25.88
C SER A 202 7.90 -0.44 25.98
N ASN A 203 7.29 0.28 25.02
CA ASN A 203 5.87 0.66 25.06
C ASN A 203 5.06 0.09 23.88
N LEU A 204 5.71 -0.29 22.78
CA LEU A 204 5.07 -0.80 21.58
C LEU A 204 4.99 -2.32 21.64
N HIS A 205 3.82 -2.83 22.02
CA HIS A 205 3.60 -4.26 22.14
C HIS A 205 3.36 -4.98 20.81
N ILE A 206 3.20 -4.24 19.69
CA ILE A 206 2.92 -4.81 18.35
C ILE A 206 3.99 -5.81 17.89
N VAL A 207 5.25 -5.61 18.28
CA VAL A 207 6.37 -6.50 17.91
C VAL A 207 6.44 -7.80 18.72
N HIS A 208 5.57 -7.96 19.72
CA HIS A 208 5.57 -9.14 20.57
C HIS A 208 5.16 -10.40 19.77
N PRO A 209 5.83 -11.56 19.95
CA PRO A 209 5.50 -12.79 19.21
C PRO A 209 4.02 -13.19 19.31
N THR A 210 3.39 -13.00 20.47
CA THR A 210 1.95 -13.23 20.68
C THR A 210 1.06 -12.37 19.79
N MET A 211 1.43 -11.11 19.53
CA MET A 211 0.66 -10.24 18.63
C MET A 211 0.75 -10.75 17.19
N LYS A 212 1.91 -11.24 16.77
CA LYS A 212 2.08 -11.88 15.46
C LYS A 212 1.20 -13.13 15.34
N MET A 213 1.18 -13.99 16.36
CA MET A 213 0.32 -15.18 16.38
C MET A 213 -1.17 -14.82 16.34
N LEU A 214 -1.59 -13.81 17.10
CA LEU A 214 -2.96 -13.28 17.07
C LEU A 214 -3.33 -12.72 15.68
N LEU A 215 -2.39 -12.00 15.06
CA LEU A 215 -2.56 -11.45 13.72
C LEU A 215 -2.75 -12.57 12.69
N ASP A 216 -1.91 -13.60 12.73
CA ASP A 216 -1.97 -14.77 11.86
C ASP A 216 -3.28 -15.57 12.04
N LEU A 217 -3.73 -15.75 13.29
CA LEU A 217 -5.03 -16.38 13.59
C LEU A 217 -6.20 -15.61 12.96
N GLY A 218 -6.15 -14.28 12.99
CA GLY A 218 -7.16 -13.44 12.35
C GLY A 218 -7.12 -13.57 10.84
N TYR A 219 -5.94 -13.46 10.20
CA TYR A 219 -5.84 -13.59 8.75
C TYR A 219 -6.31 -14.95 8.25
N THR A 220 -5.86 -16.04 8.88
CA THR A 220 -6.24 -17.40 8.50
C THR A 220 -7.73 -17.66 8.70
N THR A 221 -8.35 -17.10 9.75
CA THR A 221 -9.78 -17.33 9.99
C THR A 221 -10.68 -16.41 9.16
N PHE A 222 -10.31 -15.14 8.99
CA PHE A 222 -11.11 -14.13 8.29
C PHE A 222 -10.84 -14.04 6.78
N ALA A 223 -9.89 -14.82 6.24
CA ALA A 223 -9.72 -15.00 4.79
C ALA A 223 -10.94 -15.71 4.17
N ASP A 224 -11.37 -16.82 4.79
CA ASP A 224 -12.48 -17.65 4.30
C ASP A 224 -13.82 -17.33 4.98
N THR A 225 -13.82 -16.43 5.97
CA THR A 225 -15.04 -16.05 6.68
C THR A 225 -15.67 -14.84 6.01
N VAL A 226 -16.88 -15.05 5.50
CA VAL A 226 -17.76 -14.00 5.00
C VAL A 226 -18.85 -13.78 6.04
N LEU A 227 -19.08 -12.52 6.44
CA LEU A 227 -20.15 -12.20 7.38
C LEU A 227 -21.53 -12.35 6.73
N LEU A 228 -21.67 -11.82 5.50
CA LEU A 228 -22.88 -11.90 4.69
C LEU A 228 -22.55 -12.35 3.27
N ASP A 229 -23.19 -13.43 2.84
CA ASP A 229 -23.03 -13.94 1.48
C ASP A 229 -24.11 -13.34 0.57
N PHE A 230 -23.68 -12.43 -0.28
CA PHE A 230 -24.53 -11.78 -1.28
C PHE A 230 -24.53 -12.51 -2.63
N THR A 231 -23.81 -13.63 -2.76
CA THR A 231 -23.79 -14.39 -4.01
C THR A 231 -25.15 -15.00 -4.31
N GLY A 232 -25.56 -14.95 -5.58
CA GLY A 232 -26.84 -15.52 -6.00
C GLY A 232 -28.08 -14.77 -5.50
N ILE A 233 -27.95 -13.58 -4.89
CA ILE A 233 -29.10 -12.82 -4.40
C ILE A 233 -30.11 -12.53 -5.51
N ARG A 234 -29.62 -12.22 -6.72
CA ARG A 234 -30.45 -12.00 -7.92
C ARG A 234 -31.16 -13.29 -8.38
N ALA A 235 -30.54 -14.45 -8.19
CA ALA A 235 -31.12 -15.74 -8.59
C ALA A 235 -32.34 -16.13 -7.73
N LYS A 236 -32.52 -15.50 -6.56
CA LYS A 236 -33.73 -15.67 -5.73
C LYS A 236 -34.98 -15.02 -6.36
N GLY A 237 -34.83 -14.22 -7.42
CA GLY A 237 -35.94 -13.53 -8.07
C GLY A 237 -36.38 -12.27 -7.32
N PRO A 238 -37.63 -11.81 -7.50
CA PRO A 238 -38.18 -10.68 -6.76
C PRO A 238 -38.29 -11.00 -5.26
N ILE A 239 -37.55 -10.25 -4.44
CA ILE A 239 -37.47 -10.43 -2.99
C ILE A 239 -38.24 -9.31 -2.29
N ASP A 240 -38.93 -9.65 -1.22
CA ASP A 240 -39.52 -8.68 -0.30
C ASP A 240 -38.46 -8.13 0.68
N CYS A 241 -38.49 -6.84 0.97
CA CYS A 241 -37.48 -6.19 1.83
C CYS A 241 -37.40 -6.80 3.23
N GLU A 242 -38.54 -7.14 3.84
CA GLU A 242 -38.57 -7.75 5.17
C GLU A 242 -38.03 -9.18 5.16
N SER A 243 -38.31 -9.94 4.10
CA SER A 243 -37.69 -11.25 3.89
C SER A 243 -36.16 -11.14 3.76
N LEU A 244 -35.64 -10.15 3.04
CA LEU A 244 -34.20 -9.91 2.90
C LEU A 244 -33.57 -9.52 4.25
N LYS A 245 -34.18 -8.60 5.00
CA LYS A 245 -33.73 -8.23 6.35
C LYS A 245 -33.62 -9.45 7.25
N THR A 246 -34.63 -10.32 7.21
CA THR A 246 -34.68 -11.54 8.03
C THR A 246 -33.58 -12.52 7.65
N ASP A 247 -33.40 -12.78 6.36
CA ASP A 247 -32.34 -13.65 5.83
C ASP A 247 -30.95 -13.14 6.24
N LEU A 248 -30.67 -11.85 6.03
CA LEU A 248 -29.38 -11.25 6.40
C LEU A 248 -29.15 -11.31 7.92
N SER A 249 -30.19 -11.09 8.72
CA SER A 249 -30.09 -11.21 10.18
C SER A 249 -29.72 -12.61 10.65
N ILE A 250 -30.32 -13.63 10.00
CA ILE A 250 -30.01 -15.03 10.28
C ILE A 250 -28.57 -15.34 9.86
N GLN A 251 -28.13 -14.84 8.71
CA GLN A 251 -26.73 -15.02 8.27
C GLN A 251 -25.74 -14.34 9.21
N THR A 252 -25.98 -13.09 9.61
CA THR A 252 -25.15 -12.37 10.58
C THR A 252 -25.01 -13.16 11.87
N ARG A 253 -26.13 -13.62 12.47
CA ARG A 253 -26.10 -14.42 13.71
C ARG A 253 -25.30 -15.71 13.54
N LYS A 254 -25.48 -16.44 12.43
CA LYS A 254 -24.70 -17.65 12.14
C LYS A 254 -23.21 -17.35 11.99
N ALA A 255 -22.86 -16.25 11.35
CA ALA A 255 -21.47 -15.83 11.19
C ALA A 255 -20.85 -15.41 12.53
N GLU A 256 -21.58 -14.67 13.36
CA GLU A 256 -21.19 -14.33 14.73
C GLU A 256 -20.93 -15.58 15.58
N GLU A 257 -21.88 -16.52 15.58
CA GLU A 257 -21.73 -17.81 16.27
C GLU A 257 -20.50 -18.58 15.76
N LYS A 258 -20.28 -18.60 14.43
CA LYS A 258 -19.09 -19.23 13.84
C LYS A 258 -17.81 -18.58 14.35
N ILE A 259 -17.74 -17.24 14.39
CA ILE A 259 -16.58 -16.50 14.90
C ILE A 259 -16.36 -16.79 16.38
N MET A 260 -17.43 -16.78 17.18
CA MET A 260 -17.39 -17.06 18.62
C MET A 260 -17.03 -18.51 18.96
N ASN A 261 -17.30 -19.46 18.06
CA ASN A 261 -16.98 -20.88 18.25
C ASN A 261 -15.64 -21.31 17.62
N THR A 262 -15.01 -20.46 16.78
CA THR A 262 -13.78 -20.83 16.06
C THR A 262 -12.62 -19.89 16.35
N TRP A 263 -12.71 -18.63 15.96
CA TRP A 263 -11.65 -17.64 16.14
C TRP A 263 -11.48 -17.27 17.61
N TYR A 264 -12.58 -16.88 18.27
CA TYR A 264 -12.53 -16.38 19.64
C TYR A 264 -11.92 -17.38 20.64
N PRO A 265 -12.29 -18.68 20.63
CA PRO A 265 -11.69 -19.65 21.56
C PRO A 265 -10.21 -19.90 21.27
N LYS A 266 -9.76 -19.81 20.01
CA LYS A 266 -8.33 -19.90 19.66
C LYS A 266 -7.55 -18.71 20.21
N VAL A 267 -8.12 -17.51 20.13
CA VAL A 267 -7.55 -16.31 20.73
C VAL A 267 -7.44 -16.46 22.24
N ILE A 268 -8.51 -16.88 22.92
CA ILE A 268 -8.49 -17.09 24.37
C ILE A 268 -7.44 -18.15 24.78
N ASN A 269 -7.37 -19.27 24.06
CA ASN A 269 -6.36 -20.31 24.30
C ASN A 269 -4.93 -19.78 24.12
N LEU A 270 -4.71 -18.85 23.18
CA LEU A 270 -3.42 -18.19 23.01
C LEU A 270 -2.99 -17.47 24.29
N PHE A 271 -3.89 -16.74 24.95
CA PHE A 271 -3.59 -15.94 26.14
C PHE A 271 -3.74 -16.70 27.47
N THR A 272 -4.24 -17.94 27.44
CA THR A 272 -4.27 -18.83 28.62
C THR A 272 -2.87 -19.43 28.91
N LYS A 273 -2.01 -19.46 27.90
CA LYS A 273 -0.63 -19.97 27.98
C LYS A 273 0.29 -18.95 28.64
N LYS A 274 1.19 -19.40 29.53
CA LYS A 274 2.11 -18.49 30.25
C LYS A 274 3.13 -17.85 29.30
N GLU A 275 3.46 -18.54 28.22
CA GLU A 275 4.34 -18.09 27.15
C GLU A 275 3.79 -16.83 26.44
N ALA A 276 2.48 -16.62 26.48
CA ALA A 276 1.84 -15.47 25.84
C ALA A 276 2.26 -14.12 26.44
N LEU A 277 2.66 -14.12 27.72
CA LEU A 277 3.09 -12.97 28.50
C LEU A 277 4.61 -12.94 28.71
N GLU A 278 5.37 -13.82 28.04
CA GLU A 278 6.82 -13.91 28.21
C GLU A 278 7.51 -12.60 27.81
N GLY A 279 8.24 -11.99 28.74
CA GLY A 279 8.91 -10.70 28.50
C GLY A 279 8.03 -9.46 28.75
N VAL A 280 6.75 -9.63 29.09
CA VAL A 280 5.86 -8.53 29.49
C VAL A 280 6.02 -8.27 30.99
N LYS A 281 6.33 -7.02 31.34
CA LYS A 281 6.43 -6.59 32.74
C LYS A 281 5.04 -6.46 33.37
N PRO A 282 4.86 -6.78 34.66
CA PRO A 282 3.56 -6.70 35.31
C PRO A 282 2.95 -5.30 35.29
N GLU A 283 3.76 -4.24 35.37
CA GLU A 283 3.28 -2.85 35.32
C GLU A 283 2.78 -2.42 33.93
N LYS A 284 3.04 -3.24 32.90
CA LYS A 284 2.67 -2.98 31.50
C LYS A 284 1.61 -3.95 30.97
N LEU A 285 1.07 -4.82 31.82
CA LEU A 285 0.04 -5.79 31.42
C LEU A 285 -1.21 -5.10 30.86
N ASP A 286 -1.65 -4.00 31.46
CA ASP A 286 -2.82 -3.26 30.97
C ASP A 286 -2.58 -2.67 29.57
N ALA A 287 -1.39 -2.12 29.33
CA ALA A 287 -0.99 -1.60 28.02
C ALA A 287 -0.86 -2.73 26.98
N PHE A 288 -0.35 -3.89 27.38
CA PHE A 288 -0.29 -5.07 26.54
C PHE A 288 -1.68 -5.54 26.13
N TYR A 289 -2.59 -5.72 27.08
CA TYR A 289 -3.96 -6.13 26.79
C TYR A 289 -4.76 -5.07 26.03
N SER A 290 -4.49 -3.78 26.25
CA SER A 290 -5.06 -2.71 25.41
C SER A 290 -4.65 -2.86 23.95
N CYS A 291 -3.38 -3.24 23.70
CA CYS A 291 -2.90 -3.55 22.36
C CYS A 291 -3.57 -4.81 21.79
N VAL A 292 -3.79 -5.85 22.60
CA VAL A 292 -4.53 -7.07 22.19
C VAL A 292 -5.95 -6.71 21.76
N SER A 293 -6.69 -5.99 22.61
CA SER A 293 -8.05 -5.54 22.33
C SER A 293 -8.10 -4.70 21.06
N THR A 294 -7.17 -3.75 20.89
CA THR A 294 -7.08 -2.93 19.67
C THR A 294 -6.84 -3.77 18.42
N LEU A 295 -5.97 -4.78 18.50
CA LEU A 295 -5.69 -5.67 17.37
C LEU A 295 -6.91 -6.52 16.99
N MET A 296 -7.58 -7.09 17.98
CA MET A 296 -8.82 -7.85 17.78
C MET A 296 -9.92 -6.96 17.19
N SER A 297 -10.12 -5.77 17.76
CA SER A 297 -11.03 -4.75 17.25
C SER A 297 -10.77 -4.42 15.78
N ASN A 298 -9.50 -4.18 15.40
CA ASN A 298 -9.15 -3.87 14.02
C ASN A 298 -9.47 -5.02 13.06
N GLN A 299 -9.28 -6.28 13.46
CA GLN A 299 -9.63 -7.43 12.63
C GLN A 299 -11.14 -7.55 12.41
N LEU A 300 -11.94 -7.32 13.45
CA LEU A 300 -13.40 -7.35 13.34
C LEU A 300 -13.92 -6.16 12.52
N LYS A 301 -13.41 -4.95 12.76
CA LYS A 301 -13.73 -3.74 11.97
C LYS A 301 -13.38 -3.92 10.50
N ASP A 302 -12.28 -4.60 10.19
CA ASP A 302 -11.89 -4.93 8.82
C ASP A 302 -12.88 -5.88 8.13
N LEU A 303 -13.36 -6.91 8.85
CA LEU A 303 -14.40 -7.81 8.35
C LEU A 303 -15.73 -7.07 8.11
N LEU A 304 -16.15 -6.24 9.05
CA LEU A 304 -17.36 -5.41 8.92
C LEU A 304 -17.25 -4.46 7.73
N ARG A 305 -16.11 -3.77 7.60
CA ARG A 305 -15.85 -2.84 6.48
C ARG A 305 -15.94 -3.56 5.13
N ARG A 306 -15.27 -4.70 4.98
CA ARG A 306 -15.34 -5.53 3.75
C ARG A 306 -16.76 -5.96 3.43
N THR A 307 -17.58 -6.23 4.45
CA THR A 307 -18.98 -6.62 4.28
C THR A 307 -19.83 -5.45 3.78
N VAL A 308 -19.67 -4.27 4.37
CA VAL A 308 -20.34 -3.04 3.91
C VAL A 308 -19.93 -2.69 2.49
N GLU A 309 -18.63 -2.69 2.19
CA GLU A 309 -18.12 -2.46 0.83
C GLU A 309 -18.68 -3.48 -0.18
N GLY A 310 -18.75 -4.76 0.22
CA GLY A 310 -19.35 -5.82 -0.58
C GLY A 310 -20.84 -5.60 -0.86
N PHE A 311 -21.59 -5.11 0.13
CA PHE A 311 -23.00 -4.78 -0.02
C PHE A 311 -23.22 -3.58 -0.95
N VAL A 312 -22.48 -2.48 -0.75
CA VAL A 312 -22.55 -1.29 -1.60
C VAL A 312 -22.22 -1.64 -3.06
N LYS A 313 -21.24 -2.52 -3.27
CA LYS A 313 -20.82 -2.97 -4.61
C LYS A 313 -21.93 -3.70 -5.39
N LEU A 314 -22.93 -4.27 -4.73
CA LEU A 314 -24.09 -4.88 -5.41
C LEU A 314 -24.91 -3.85 -6.21
N PHE A 315 -24.81 -2.57 -5.84
CA PHE A 315 -25.53 -1.47 -6.47
C PHE A 315 -24.65 -0.69 -7.46
N ASP A 316 -23.45 -1.17 -7.78
CA ASP A 316 -22.57 -0.55 -8.77
C ASP A 316 -23.24 -0.58 -10.16
N PRO A 317 -23.39 0.57 -10.85
CA PRO A 317 -23.96 0.62 -12.20
C PRO A 317 -23.25 -0.28 -13.23
N LYS A 318 -21.99 -0.64 -12.98
CA LYS A 318 -21.19 -1.52 -13.85
C LYS A 318 -21.49 -3.00 -13.65
N ASP A 319 -22.04 -3.40 -12.51
CA ASP A 319 -22.26 -4.80 -12.12
C ASP A 319 -23.76 -5.10 -12.00
N GLN A 320 -24.50 -4.87 -13.08
CA GLN A 320 -25.95 -5.10 -13.10
C GLN A 320 -26.31 -6.56 -12.82
N GLU A 321 -25.45 -7.52 -13.15
CA GLU A 321 -25.67 -8.96 -12.96
C GLU A 321 -25.89 -9.35 -11.49
N ARG A 322 -25.37 -8.56 -10.54
CA ARG A 322 -25.48 -8.84 -9.10
C ARG A 322 -26.56 -8.01 -8.40
N LEU A 323 -27.18 -7.05 -9.11
CA LEU A 323 -28.17 -6.17 -8.54
C LEU A 323 -29.37 -6.98 -8.00
N PRO A 324 -29.76 -6.78 -6.72
CA PRO A 324 -30.95 -7.39 -6.15
C PRO A 324 -32.22 -6.94 -6.89
N ILE A 325 -33.21 -7.83 -6.99
CA ILE A 325 -34.52 -7.53 -7.56
C ILE A 325 -35.50 -7.41 -6.40
N PHE A 326 -36.02 -6.22 -6.17
CA PHE A 326 -37.03 -5.96 -5.15
C PHE A 326 -38.43 -6.07 -5.74
N LYS A 327 -39.34 -6.67 -4.98
CA LYS A 327 -40.76 -6.71 -5.30
C LYS A 327 -41.39 -5.39 -4.85
N ILE A 328 -42.05 -4.70 -5.78
CA ILE A 328 -42.86 -3.51 -5.52
C ILE A 328 -44.20 -3.74 -6.22
N GLU A 329 -45.29 -3.55 -5.50
CA GLU A 329 -46.66 -3.72 -6.01
C GLU A 329 -47.30 -2.34 -6.19
N LEU A 330 -48.05 -2.13 -7.27
CA LEU A 330 -48.90 -0.96 -7.42
C LEU A 330 -50.24 -1.29 -6.76
N THR A 331 -50.52 -0.63 -5.64
CA THR A 331 -51.74 -0.80 -4.86
C THR A 331 -52.67 0.39 -5.09
N PHE A 332 -53.96 0.15 -4.94
CA PHE A 332 -54.98 1.19 -4.94
C PHE A 332 -55.63 1.19 -3.56
N ASP A 333 -55.39 2.25 -2.79
CA ASP A 333 -55.91 2.44 -1.43
C ASP A 333 -56.29 3.92 -1.23
N ASP A 334 -57.36 4.19 -0.47
CA ASP A 334 -57.89 5.54 -0.21
C ASP A 334 -57.99 6.46 -1.46
N ASP A 335 -58.55 5.93 -2.56
CA ASP A 335 -58.70 6.61 -3.86
C ASP A 335 -57.39 7.08 -4.50
N LYS A 336 -56.26 6.46 -4.12
CA LYS A 336 -54.92 6.77 -4.64
C LYS A 336 -54.23 5.50 -5.12
N MET A 337 -53.65 5.60 -6.30
CA MET A 337 -52.68 4.60 -6.76
C MET A 337 -51.34 4.91 -6.11
N GLU A 338 -50.73 3.96 -5.42
CA GLU A 338 -49.40 4.12 -4.84
C GLU A 338 -48.59 2.82 -4.89
N PHE A 339 -47.28 2.94 -4.82
CA PHE A 339 -46.42 1.76 -4.73
C PHE A 339 -46.29 1.30 -3.28
N TYR A 340 -46.45 -0.01 -3.08
CA TYR A 340 -46.17 -0.68 -1.83
C TYR A 340 -45.04 -1.72 -2.00
N PRO A 341 -43.95 -1.63 -1.22
CA PRO A 341 -43.59 -0.52 -0.33
C PRO A 341 -43.34 0.78 -1.11
N THR A 342 -43.44 1.93 -0.44
CA THR A 342 -43.13 3.21 -1.10
C THR A 342 -41.65 3.29 -1.47
N PHE A 343 -41.27 4.20 -2.38
CA PHE A 343 -39.85 4.39 -2.71
C PHE A 343 -39.01 4.82 -1.49
N GLN A 344 -39.59 5.60 -0.57
CA GLN A 344 -38.93 6.02 0.66
C GLN A 344 -38.76 4.82 1.60
N ASP A 345 -39.80 4.01 1.76
CA ASP A 345 -39.71 2.78 2.57
C ASP A 345 -38.62 1.87 2.01
N LEU A 346 -38.56 1.67 0.70
CA LEU A 346 -37.53 0.84 0.07
C LEU A 346 -36.11 1.40 0.33
N GLU A 347 -35.92 2.71 0.22
CA GLU A 347 -34.65 3.37 0.55
C GLU A 347 -34.25 3.12 2.01
N ASP A 348 -35.14 3.43 2.95
CA ASP A 348 -34.88 3.28 4.38
C ASP A 348 -34.64 1.82 4.76
N ASN A 349 -35.37 0.89 4.14
CA ASN A 349 -35.17 -0.54 4.27
C ASN A 349 -33.75 -0.95 3.87
N ILE A 350 -33.27 -0.52 2.70
CA ILE A 350 -31.93 -0.87 2.21
C ILE A 350 -30.84 -0.22 3.06
N LEU A 351 -31.03 1.04 3.48
CA LEU A 351 -30.07 1.76 4.32
C LEU A 351 -29.95 1.14 5.72
N SER A 352 -31.07 0.71 6.31
CA SER A 352 -31.08 0.03 7.62
C SER A 352 -30.27 -1.27 7.62
N LEU A 353 -30.04 -1.89 6.46
CA LEU A 353 -29.18 -3.07 6.35
C LEU A 353 -27.70 -2.73 6.62
N VAL A 354 -27.24 -1.53 6.24
CA VAL A 354 -25.88 -1.09 6.53
C VAL A 354 -25.68 -0.90 8.03
N GLU A 355 -26.66 -0.27 8.69
CA GLU A 355 -26.68 -0.11 10.15
C GLU A 355 -26.64 -1.47 10.84
N ARG A 356 -27.44 -2.41 10.37
CA ARG A 356 -27.50 -3.76 10.94
C ARG A 356 -26.21 -4.57 10.74
N ILE A 357 -25.48 -4.32 9.65
CA ILE A 357 -24.12 -4.86 9.48
C ILE A 357 -23.19 -4.22 10.49
N ALA A 358 -23.26 -2.91 10.71
CA ALA A 358 -22.41 -2.18 11.66
C ALA A 358 -22.65 -2.59 13.12
N GLU A 359 -23.89 -2.99 13.46
CA GLU A 359 -24.28 -3.51 14.78
C GLU A 359 -23.82 -4.97 15.03
N ALA A 360 -23.29 -5.66 14.02
CA ALA A 360 -22.77 -7.00 14.21
C ALA A 360 -21.48 -6.98 15.07
N LEU A 361 -21.24 -8.07 15.79
CA LEU A 361 -20.03 -8.34 16.58
C LEU A 361 -19.77 -7.38 17.77
N GLN A 362 -20.73 -6.55 18.16
CA GLN A 362 -20.61 -5.59 19.28
C GLN A 362 -20.52 -6.25 20.68
N ASN A 363 -20.86 -7.55 20.76
CA ASN A 363 -20.89 -8.30 22.02
C ASN A 363 -19.64 -9.17 22.27
N VAL A 364 -18.60 -9.02 21.45
CA VAL A 364 -17.35 -9.79 21.63
C VAL A 364 -16.57 -9.20 22.79
N GLN A 365 -16.29 -10.02 23.81
CA GLN A 365 -15.58 -9.57 25.01
C GLN A 365 -14.08 -9.38 24.76
N THR A 366 -13.47 -8.47 25.51
CA THR A 366 -12.01 -8.36 25.59
C THR A 366 -11.42 -9.58 26.32
N VAL A 367 -10.19 -9.98 25.94
CA VAL A 367 -9.50 -11.12 26.56
C VAL A 367 -9.40 -10.99 28.08
N PRO A 368 -9.01 -9.83 28.67
CA PRO A 368 -8.97 -9.69 30.12
C PRO A 368 -10.32 -9.87 30.78
N SER A 369 -11.38 -9.33 30.19
CA SER A 369 -12.74 -9.45 30.72
C SER A 369 -13.24 -10.89 30.72
N TRP A 370 -12.88 -11.66 29.70
CA TRP A 370 -13.23 -13.07 29.64
C TRP A 370 -12.45 -13.89 30.68
N LEU A 371 -11.15 -13.62 30.82
CA LEU A 371 -10.28 -14.32 31.78
C LEU A 371 -10.62 -13.98 33.24
N SER A 372 -11.08 -12.76 33.52
CA SER A 372 -11.42 -12.31 34.87
C SER A 372 -12.80 -12.79 35.34
N GLY A 373 -13.70 -13.15 34.43
CA GLY A 373 -15.07 -13.57 34.76
C GLY A 373 -15.87 -12.49 35.49
N THR A 374 -15.58 -11.20 35.24
CA THR A 374 -16.25 -10.08 35.91
C THR A 374 -17.74 -10.02 35.58
N SER A 375 -18.56 -9.53 36.52
CA SER A 375 -20.01 -9.41 36.34
C SER A 375 -20.42 -8.39 35.27
N THR A 376 -19.54 -7.43 34.97
CA THR A 376 -19.68 -6.48 33.87
C THR A 376 -18.65 -6.82 32.79
N PRO A 377 -19.06 -7.40 31.65
CA PRO A 377 -18.14 -7.69 30.57
C PRO A 377 -17.74 -6.39 29.86
N VAL A 378 -16.43 -6.26 29.58
CA VAL A 378 -15.90 -5.19 28.72
C VAL A 378 -15.78 -5.74 27.31
N ASN A 379 -16.56 -5.19 26.39
CA ASN A 379 -16.58 -5.60 24.98
C ASN A 379 -15.51 -4.87 24.16
N LEU A 380 -15.15 -5.47 23.04
CA LEU A 380 -14.29 -4.87 22.02
C LEU A 380 -15.02 -3.70 21.35
N ASP A 381 -14.27 -2.66 21.03
CA ASP A 381 -14.75 -1.62 20.13
C ASP A 381 -14.75 -2.18 18.71
N THR A 382 -15.93 -2.48 18.18
CA THR A 382 -16.15 -2.92 16.79
C THR A 382 -16.87 -1.88 15.96
N GLU A 383 -17.02 -0.65 16.47
CA GLU A 383 -17.71 0.42 15.78
C GLU A 383 -16.97 0.81 14.49
N LEU A 384 -17.69 0.80 13.37
CA LEU A 384 -17.13 1.22 12.10
C LEU A 384 -16.87 2.73 12.09
N PRO A 385 -15.78 3.19 11.45
CA PRO A 385 -15.54 4.62 11.32
C PRO A 385 -16.68 5.34 10.60
N GLU A 386 -17.08 6.50 11.12
CA GLU A 386 -18.20 7.30 10.60
C GLU A 386 -18.09 7.60 9.10
N HIS A 387 -16.88 7.91 8.61
CA HIS A 387 -16.65 8.18 7.18
C HIS A 387 -16.98 6.99 6.27
N VAL A 388 -16.83 5.75 6.74
CA VAL A 388 -17.17 4.54 5.97
C VAL A 388 -18.69 4.40 5.88
N LEU A 389 -19.40 4.63 6.99
CA LEU A 389 -20.85 4.57 7.02
C LEU A 389 -21.48 5.67 6.15
N HIS A 390 -20.99 6.90 6.28
CA HIS A 390 -21.45 8.03 5.47
C HIS A 390 -21.23 7.77 3.98
N TRP A 391 -20.05 7.30 3.59
CA TRP A 391 -19.76 6.91 2.21
C TRP A 391 -20.72 5.82 1.70
N ALA A 392 -20.97 4.78 2.49
CA ALA A 392 -21.85 3.68 2.11
C ALA A 392 -23.29 4.16 1.90
N VAL A 393 -23.81 4.95 2.85
CA VAL A 393 -25.16 5.52 2.79
C VAL A 393 -25.33 6.44 1.58
N ASP A 394 -24.42 7.41 1.39
CA ASP A 394 -24.50 8.34 0.26
C ASP A 394 -24.45 7.62 -1.09
N THR A 395 -23.56 6.63 -1.20
CA THR A 395 -23.40 5.84 -2.43
C THR A 395 -24.65 5.02 -2.72
N LEU A 396 -25.24 4.38 -1.71
CA LEU A 396 -26.48 3.61 -1.85
C LEU A 396 -27.66 4.50 -2.22
N LYS A 397 -27.84 5.65 -1.56
CA LYS A 397 -28.91 6.61 -1.90
C LYS A 397 -28.86 7.02 -3.36
N ALA A 398 -27.69 7.43 -3.84
CA ALA A 398 -27.51 7.80 -5.24
C ALA A 398 -27.82 6.64 -6.21
N ALA A 399 -27.41 5.41 -5.86
CA ALA A 399 -27.68 4.23 -6.68
C ALA A 399 -29.17 3.84 -6.70
N ILE A 400 -29.84 3.87 -5.54
CA ILE A 400 -31.27 3.58 -5.38
C ILE A 400 -32.10 4.58 -6.20
N HIS A 401 -31.87 5.89 -6.02
CA HIS A 401 -32.59 6.92 -6.77
C HIS A 401 -32.44 6.76 -8.28
N ARG A 402 -31.21 6.47 -8.74
CA ARG A 402 -30.94 6.21 -10.15
C ARG A 402 -31.69 5.00 -10.68
N ASN A 403 -31.76 3.91 -9.92
CA ASN A 403 -32.43 2.67 -10.33
C ASN A 403 -33.96 2.81 -10.33
N LEU A 404 -34.52 3.61 -9.41
CA LEU A 404 -35.97 3.83 -9.29
C LEU A 404 -36.53 4.91 -10.22
N GLU A 405 -35.67 5.75 -10.81
CA GLU A 405 -36.09 6.83 -11.71
C GLU A 405 -36.98 6.35 -12.86
N GLY A 406 -36.69 5.17 -13.42
CA GLY A 406 -37.51 4.58 -14.48
C GLY A 406 -38.91 4.18 -14.01
N ALA A 407 -39.01 3.59 -12.81
CA ALA A 407 -40.29 3.22 -12.21
C ALA A 407 -41.12 4.45 -11.84
N ARG A 408 -40.47 5.50 -11.31
CA ARG A 408 -41.12 6.79 -11.01
C ARG A 408 -41.75 7.42 -12.24
N LYS A 409 -41.00 7.54 -13.34
CA LYS A 409 -41.52 8.07 -14.62
C LYS A 409 -42.67 7.25 -15.18
N HIS A 410 -42.58 5.93 -15.06
CA HIS A 410 -43.65 5.05 -15.52
C HIS A 410 -44.93 5.27 -14.71
N TYR A 411 -44.81 5.39 -13.39
CA TYR A 411 -45.91 5.71 -12.51
C TYR A 411 -46.53 7.09 -12.80
N GLU A 412 -45.72 8.12 -13.01
CA GLU A 412 -46.20 9.44 -13.44
C GLU A 412 -47.05 9.35 -14.72
N THR A 413 -46.64 8.51 -15.68
CA THR A 413 -47.41 8.27 -16.91
C THR A 413 -48.77 7.61 -16.63
N TYR A 414 -48.84 6.65 -15.70
CA TYR A 414 -50.11 6.04 -15.30
C TYR A 414 -51.02 7.04 -14.60
N VAL A 415 -50.47 7.81 -13.67
CA VAL A 415 -51.22 8.85 -12.95
C VAL A 415 -51.78 9.86 -13.97
N GLU A 416 -50.96 10.44 -14.84
CA GLU A 416 -51.44 11.39 -15.87
C GLU A 416 -52.57 10.81 -16.75
N LYS A 417 -52.50 9.52 -17.09
CA LYS A 417 -53.47 8.87 -17.98
C LYS A 417 -54.79 8.49 -17.29
N TYR A 418 -54.74 8.11 -16.02
CA TYR A 418 -55.87 7.47 -15.34
C TYR A 418 -56.36 8.24 -14.11
N ASN A 419 -55.70 9.33 -13.68
CA ASN A 419 -56.10 10.09 -12.49
C ASN A 419 -57.51 10.66 -12.58
N TRP A 420 -57.96 11.04 -13.79
CA TRP A 420 -59.31 11.57 -14.03
C TRP A 420 -60.43 10.57 -13.70
N LEU A 421 -60.13 9.27 -13.66
CA LEU A 421 -61.06 8.21 -13.22
C LEU A 421 -61.18 8.14 -11.70
N LEU A 422 -60.19 8.70 -10.98
CA LEU A 422 -60.01 8.53 -9.54
C LEU A 422 -60.35 9.79 -8.75
N ASP A 423 -60.17 10.97 -9.34
CA ASP A 423 -60.33 12.28 -8.68
C ASP A 423 -61.76 12.87 -8.78
N GLU A 424 -62.77 12.00 -8.87
CA GLU A 424 -64.20 12.35 -9.06
C GLU A 424 -64.52 13.09 -10.38
N THR A 425 -63.52 13.48 -11.18
CA THR A 425 -63.71 14.18 -12.47
C THR A 425 -64.54 13.34 -13.45
N ALA A 426 -64.36 12.01 -13.46
CA ALA A 426 -65.19 11.12 -14.26
C ALA A 426 -66.68 11.21 -13.87
N VAL A 427 -66.98 11.32 -12.57
CA VAL A 427 -68.35 11.46 -12.08
C VAL A 427 -68.92 12.81 -12.49
N GLU A 428 -68.16 13.90 -12.33
CA GLU A 428 -68.57 15.25 -12.76
C GLU A 428 -68.82 15.32 -14.27
N ASN A 429 -67.97 14.67 -15.09
CA ASN A 429 -68.14 14.58 -16.53
C ASN A 429 -69.43 13.82 -16.90
N ILE A 430 -69.70 12.70 -16.23
CA ILE A 430 -70.92 11.91 -16.45
C ILE A 430 -72.17 12.70 -16.01
N GLU A 431 -72.13 13.38 -14.86
CA GLU A 431 -73.25 14.21 -14.39
C GLU A 431 -73.53 15.38 -15.33
N THR A 432 -72.48 16.04 -15.83
CA THR A 432 -72.59 17.12 -16.82
C THR A 432 -73.21 16.60 -18.11
N PHE A 433 -72.71 15.49 -18.64
CA PHE A 433 -73.26 14.83 -19.84
C PHE A 433 -74.73 14.40 -19.65
N GLN A 434 -75.14 13.97 -18.46
CA GLN A 434 -76.54 13.64 -18.19
C GLN A 434 -77.47 14.86 -18.14
N THR A 435 -76.95 16.05 -17.84
CA THR A 435 -77.76 17.28 -17.80
C THR A 435 -77.96 17.94 -19.16
N GLU A 436 -77.18 17.56 -20.17
CA GLU A 436 -77.25 18.07 -21.53
C GLU A 436 -78.13 17.16 -22.43
N ASP A 437 -78.74 17.73 -23.47
CA ASP A 437 -79.52 16.97 -24.46
C ASP A 437 -78.58 16.39 -25.54
N HIS A 438 -78.34 15.07 -25.51
CA HIS A 438 -77.46 14.37 -26.44
C HIS A 438 -78.19 13.46 -27.43
N ALA A 439 -77.57 13.24 -28.60
CA ALA A 439 -78.09 12.31 -29.61
C ALA A 439 -77.80 10.84 -29.24
N PHE A 440 -78.60 9.90 -29.76
CA PHE A 440 -78.39 8.46 -29.52
C PHE A 440 -76.99 7.97 -29.98
N ASP A 441 -76.46 8.55 -31.06
CA ASP A 441 -75.12 8.22 -31.55
C ASP A 441 -74.03 8.68 -30.56
N GLU A 442 -74.20 9.84 -29.92
CA GLU A 442 -73.27 10.37 -28.90
C GLU A 442 -73.29 9.51 -27.63
N TYR A 443 -74.46 9.03 -27.21
CA TYR A 443 -74.55 8.04 -26.13
C TYR A 443 -73.86 6.71 -26.48
N THR A 444 -73.89 6.31 -27.75
CA THR A 444 -73.25 5.06 -28.19
C THR A 444 -71.73 5.21 -28.20
N GLU A 445 -71.20 6.35 -28.65
CA GLU A 445 -69.75 6.64 -28.61
C GLU A 445 -69.23 6.73 -27.17
N GLU A 446 -69.96 7.35 -26.24
CA GLU A 446 -69.57 7.43 -24.83
C GLU A 446 -69.59 6.05 -24.16
N LEU A 447 -70.60 5.23 -24.48
CA LEU A 447 -70.68 3.85 -24.00
C LEU A 447 -69.58 2.96 -24.59
N ASP A 448 -69.28 3.07 -25.88
CA ASP A 448 -68.16 2.31 -26.48
C ASP A 448 -66.81 2.74 -25.87
N CYS A 449 -66.63 4.05 -25.63
CA CYS A 449 -65.48 4.59 -24.91
C CYS A 449 -65.38 4.06 -23.47
N CYS A 450 -66.48 3.70 -22.80
CA CYS A 450 -66.48 3.09 -21.47
C CYS A 450 -66.36 1.54 -21.51
N VAL A 451 -67.01 0.88 -22.45
CA VAL A 451 -67.09 -0.59 -22.56
C VAL A 451 -65.78 -1.21 -23.02
N VAL A 452 -64.98 -0.48 -23.82
CA VAL A 452 -63.61 -0.91 -24.19
C VAL A 452 -62.72 -1.06 -22.95
N TRP A 453 -63.07 -0.47 -21.80
CA TRP A 453 -62.31 -0.57 -20.55
C TRP A 453 -62.66 -1.80 -19.71
N GLU A 454 -63.87 -2.37 -19.85
CA GLU A 454 -64.30 -3.56 -19.10
C GLU A 454 -63.61 -4.85 -19.59
N VAL A 455 -62.96 -4.80 -20.77
CA VAL A 455 -62.32 -5.97 -21.41
C VAL A 455 -60.79 -5.99 -21.19
N TYR A 456 -60.20 -4.91 -20.67
CA TYR A 456 -58.74 -4.76 -20.55
C TYR A 456 -58.20 -4.51 -19.13
N VAL A 457 -59.06 -4.51 -18.11
CA VAL A 457 -58.70 -4.61 -16.67
C VAL A 457 -58.89 -6.06 -16.23
#